data_AF-A0A2D0JKE7-F1
#
_entry.id   AF-A0A2D0JKE7-F1
#
_cell.length_a   1.000
_cell.length_b   1.000
_cell.length_c   1.000
_cell.angle_alpha   90.00
_cell.angle_beta   90.00
_cell.angle_gamma   90.00
#
_symmetry.space_group_name_H-M   'P 1'
#
loop_
_entity.id
_entity.type
_entity.pdbx_description
1 polymer ?
#
loop_
_entity_poly.entity_id
_entity_poly.type
_entity_poly.pdbx_seq_one_letter_code
_entity_poly.pdbx_strand_id
1 'polypeptide(L)' 'MVMPGDNINMVVNLIAPIAMDEGLRFAIREGGRTVGAGVVAKVIA' A
#
# COMPACT_ATOMS: atom_id res chain seq x y z
N MET A 1 -11.65 -9.54 -4.05
CA MET A 1 -10.58 -10.38 -4.65
C MET A 1 -9.91 -9.54 -5.72
N VAL A 2 -8.59 -9.58 -5.82
CA VAL A 2 -7.79 -8.80 -6.79
C VAL A 2 -6.93 -9.79 -7.55
N MET A 3 -6.86 -9.68 -8.87
CA MET A 3 -6.07 -10.58 -9.70
C MET A 3 -4.65 -10.02 -9.93
N PRO A 4 -3.65 -10.87 -10.15
CA PRO A 4 -2.32 -10.41 -10.54
C PRO A 4 -2.39 -9.53 -11.80
N GLY A 5 -1.86 -8.32 -11.71
CA GLY A 5 -1.86 -7.33 -12.79
C GLY A 5 -2.94 -6.25 -12.69
N ASP A 6 -3.92 -6.41 -11.78
CA ASP A 6 -4.93 -5.38 -11.55
C ASP A 6 -4.34 -4.17 -10.82
N ASN A 7 -4.74 -2.97 -11.25
CA ASN A 7 -4.53 -1.74 -10.49
C ASN A 7 -5.81 -1.42 -9.73
N ILE A 8 -5.71 -1.22 -8.42
CA ILE A 8 -6.85 -0.87 -7.58
C ILE A 8 -6.51 0.25 -6.60
N ASN A 9 -7.52 1.06 -6.26
CA ASN A 9 -7.46 1.97 -5.12
C ASN A 9 -7.98 1.23 -3.88
N MET A 10 -7.28 1.37 -2.75
CA MET A 10 -7.66 0.73 -1.49
C MET A 10 -7.41 1.66 -0.30
N VAL A 11 -8.20 1.49 0.75
CA VAL A 11 -7.94 2.11 2.07
C VAL A 11 -7.18 1.10 2.92
N VAL A 12 -6.08 1.53 3.53
CA VAL A 12 -5.18 0.68 4.31
C VAL A 12 -5.10 1.22 5.74
N ASN A 13 -5.29 0.34 6.72
CA ASN A 13 -5.07 0.64 8.13
C ASN A 13 -3.77 -0.02 8.58
N LEU A 14 -2.85 0.78 9.14
CA LEU A 14 -1.58 0.26 9.67
C LEU A 14 -1.73 -0.12 11.14
N ILE A 15 -1.01 -1.17 11.55
CA ILE A 15 -0.97 -1.63 12.95
C ILE A 15 -0.15 -0.71 13.87
N ALA A 16 0.71 0.13 13.28
CA ALA A 16 1.57 1.07 13.97
C ALA A 16 1.64 2.39 13.17
N PRO A 17 1.77 3.55 13.85
CA PRO A 17 1.91 4.82 13.17
C PRO A 17 3.24 4.88 12.42
N ILE A 18 3.18 5.33 11.17
CA ILE A 18 4.34 5.53 10.30
C ILE A 18 4.22 6.94 9.72
N ALA A 19 5.31 7.71 9.79
CA ALA A 19 5.38 8.99 9.11
C ALA A 19 5.29 8.77 7.59
N MET A 20 4.34 9.44 6.94
CA MET A 20 4.11 9.29 5.51
C MET A 20 3.56 10.58 4.90
N ASP A 21 3.83 10.77 3.62
CA ASP A 21 3.31 11.86 2.79
C ASP A 21 2.57 11.28 1.57
N GLU A 22 1.68 12.08 0.96
CA GLU A 22 1.09 11.76 -0.34
C GLU A 22 2.19 11.65 -1.40
N GLY A 23 2.08 10.66 -2.29
CA GLY A 23 3.12 10.35 -3.28
C GLY A 23 4.23 9.42 -2.78
N LEU A 24 4.28 9.09 -1.48
CA LEU A 24 5.22 8.11 -0.96
C LEU A 24 4.98 6.73 -1.61
N ARG A 25 6.03 6.13 -2.17
CA ARG A 25 5.98 4.79 -2.76
C ARG A 25 6.24 3.72 -1.70
N PHE A 26 5.53 2.61 -1.80
CA PHE A 26 5.68 1.47 -0.89
C PHE A 26 5.57 0.13 -1.61
N ALA A 27 6.04 -0.93 -0.95
CA ALA A 27 5.92 -2.31 -1.41
C ALA A 27 5.03 -3.11 -0.44
N ILE A 28 4.19 -3.98 -0.99
CA ILE A 28 3.38 -4.93 -0.23
C ILE A 28 4.13 -6.25 -0.20
N ARG A 29 4.35 -6.80 1.01
CA ARG A 29 5.14 -8.02 1.19
C ARG A 29 4.36 -9.09 1.93
N GLU A 30 4.47 -10.32 1.43
CA GLU A 30 3.90 -11.52 2.04
C GLU A 30 4.95 -12.63 2.00
N GLY A 31 5.18 -13.32 3.13
CA GLY A 31 6.17 -14.40 3.22
C GLY A 31 7.58 -13.99 2.76
N GLY A 32 7.95 -12.72 2.92
CA GLY A 32 9.23 -12.18 2.47
C GLY A 32 9.34 -11.83 0.98
N ARG A 33 8.30 -12.06 0.17
CA ARG A 33 8.26 -11.71 -1.26
C ARG A 33 7.45 -10.44 -1.50
N THR A 34 7.82 -9.67 -2.52
CA THR A 34 7.01 -8.51 -2.96
C THR A 34 5.87 -9.00 -3.83
N VAL A 35 4.64 -8.72 -3.43
CA VAL A 35 3.42 -9.13 -4.14
C VAL A 35 2.68 -7.97 -4.78
N GLY A 36 3.07 -6.74 -4.46
CA GLY A 36 2.53 -5.52 -5.05
C GLY A 36 3.38 -4.31 -4.73
N ALA A 37 3.11 -3.21 -5.43
CA ALA A 37 3.71 -1.91 -5.19
C ALA A 37 2.61 -0.85 -5.29
N GLY A 38 2.78 0.24 -4.55
CA GLY A 38 1.78 1.29 -4.50
C GLY A 38 2.38 2.67 -4.25
N VAL A 39 1.50 3.66 -4.33
CA VAL A 39 1.78 5.05 -3.99
C VAL A 39 0.66 5.53 -3.07
N VAL A 40 1.02 6.27 -2.01
CA VAL A 40 0.04 6.86 -1.10
C VAL A 40 -0.72 7.95 -1.85
N ALA A 41 -2.01 7.71 -2.12
CA ALA A 41 -2.84 8.67 -2.83
C ALA A 41 -3.37 9.79 -1.91
N LYS A 42 -3.69 9.46 -0.65
CA LYS A 42 -4.19 10.39 0.36
C LYS A 42 -3.92 9.84 1.76
N VAL A 43 -3.47 10.67 2.69
CA VAL A 43 -3.35 10.32 4.11
C VAL A 43 -4.69 10.57 4.81
N ILE A 44 -5.19 9.56 5.52
CA ILE A 44 -6.46 9.60 6.26
C ILE A 44 -6.10 9.52 7.74
N ALA A 45 -6.54 10.51 8.52
CA ALA A 45 -6.32 10.62 9.97
C ALA A 45 -7.59 10.23 10.74
#